data_AF-A0A6J2SRR2-F1
#
_entry.id   AF-A0A6J2SRR2-F1
#
_cell.length_a   1.000
_cell.length_b   1.000
_cell.length_c   1.000
_cell.angle_alpha   90.00
_cell.angle_beta   90.00
_cell.angle_gamma   90.00
#
_symmetry.space_group_name_H-M   'P 1'
#
loop_
_entity.id
_entity.type
_entity.pdbx_description
1 polymer ?
#
loop_
_entity_poly.entity_id
_entity_poly.type
_entity_poly.pdbx_seq_one_letter_code
_entity_poly.pdbx_strand_id
1 'polypeptide(L)'
;MWLNQQPLDDWPRAETVQLASFWLHLITELNFGTILYYTTTGSDCWIEKLLSESNLSATTLVWSNRLHMPYLKEHQDVNMLGLVCLDIDLYQPMLNALSITLNHMREVPLVIQLCIKDSRQPNELEVIRKILKQCQDLLIPNVLLLLSDFLNTRNLYAYQMFPTFRLLSQLYSARSLLYPYKLANLHGQIIRTRPDLSQPYVFMYKDRNGNEITTGMLWRLIMGFARQLNATLELSLDPATKQVSSIKNGYFKLLQHTQNGQIDVTSSIFPMTISTKNTIAMFSFPVAISSWCTMLPVERRLTPSEAIRGVFESPWMWIYISIIYSRGINGCMDGVR
;
A
#
# COMPACT_ATOMS: atom_id res chain seq x y z
N MET A 1 -26.96 -32.34 35.70
CA MET A 1 -27.70 -31.32 36.48
C MET A 1 -27.65 -30.05 35.65
N TRP A 2 -28.82 -29.47 35.38
CA TRP A 2 -29.16 -28.70 34.19
C TRP A 2 -28.48 -27.32 34.11
N LEU A 3 -28.08 -26.92 32.90
CA LEU A 3 -27.99 -25.52 32.48
C LEU A 3 -28.31 -25.43 30.97
N ASN A 4 -29.62 -25.38 30.73
CA ASN A 4 -30.34 -24.78 29.61
C ASN A 4 -29.60 -24.66 28.27
N GLN A 5 -29.82 -25.67 27.42
CA GLN A 5 -30.03 -25.42 26.00
C GLN A 5 -31.24 -24.49 25.87
N GLN A 6 -31.02 -23.22 25.51
CA GLN A 6 -32.11 -22.35 25.07
C GLN A 6 -32.69 -22.91 23.77
N PRO A 7 -34.02 -22.84 23.58
CA PRO A 7 -34.66 -23.34 22.38
C PRO A 7 -34.30 -22.44 21.19
N LEU A 8 -34.11 -23.14 20.08
CA LEU A 8 -33.97 -22.67 18.73
C LEU A 8 -35.31 -22.01 18.31
N ASP A 9 -35.57 -20.75 18.66
CA ASP A 9 -36.84 -20.09 18.36
C ASP A 9 -36.71 -18.83 17.50
N ASP A 10 -37.50 -18.89 16.41
CA ASP A 10 -38.14 -17.80 15.65
C ASP A 10 -37.27 -16.81 14.89
N TRP A 11 -36.60 -17.31 13.85
CA TRP A 11 -36.30 -16.53 12.66
C TRP A 11 -37.12 -17.08 11.48
N PRO A 12 -37.81 -16.23 10.67
CA PRO A 12 -38.41 -16.67 9.42
C PRO A 12 -37.37 -17.43 8.60
N ARG A 13 -37.72 -18.65 8.12
CA ARG A 13 -36.84 -19.46 7.26
C ARG A 13 -36.24 -18.69 6.08
N ALA A 14 -36.91 -17.63 5.63
CA ALA A 14 -36.45 -16.77 4.55
C ALA A 14 -35.20 -15.94 4.92
N GLU A 15 -35.14 -15.39 6.12
CA GLU A 15 -34.05 -14.51 6.54
C GLU A 15 -32.77 -15.30 6.87
N THR A 16 -32.88 -16.52 7.42
CA THR A 16 -31.71 -17.42 7.62
C THR A 16 -31.11 -17.87 6.29
N VAL A 17 -31.95 -18.21 5.31
CA VAL A 17 -31.52 -18.54 3.95
C VAL A 17 -30.82 -17.35 3.28
N GLN A 18 -31.34 -16.13 3.48
CA GLN A 18 -30.71 -14.93 2.93
C GLN A 18 -29.37 -14.62 3.59
N LEU A 19 -29.24 -14.77 4.91
CA LEU A 19 -27.99 -14.60 5.63
C LEU A 19 -26.92 -15.59 5.14
N ALA A 20 -27.29 -16.87 5.01
CA ALA A 20 -26.39 -17.91 4.50
C ALA A 20 -25.96 -17.63 3.04
N SER A 21 -26.88 -17.19 2.19
CA SER A 21 -26.59 -16.79 0.81
C SER A 21 -25.61 -15.60 0.76
N PHE A 22 -25.83 -14.58 1.60
CA PHE A 22 -24.96 -13.42 1.68
C PHE A 22 -23.55 -13.79 2.14
N TRP A 23 -23.46 -14.63 3.18
CA TRP A 23 -22.19 -15.10 3.70
C TRP A 23 -21.41 -15.93 2.68
N LEU A 24 -22.08 -16.86 2.00
CA LEU A 24 -21.46 -17.66 0.94
C LEU A 24 -20.93 -16.75 -0.18
N HIS A 25 -21.70 -15.74 -0.58
CA HIS A 25 -21.27 -14.78 -1.60
C HIS A 25 -19.99 -14.05 -1.18
N LEU A 26 -19.92 -13.54 0.06
CA LEU A 26 -18.71 -12.89 0.59
C LEU A 26 -17.49 -13.82 0.56
N ILE A 27 -17.65 -15.07 0.99
CA ILE A 27 -16.55 -16.06 0.95
C ILE A 27 -16.09 -16.29 -0.48
N THR A 28 -17.02 -16.48 -1.42
CA THR A 28 -16.68 -16.77 -2.82
C THR A 28 -16.03 -15.59 -3.54
N GLU A 29 -16.45 -14.36 -3.24
CA GLU A 29 -15.91 -13.17 -3.90
C GLU A 29 -14.56 -12.75 -3.33
N LEU A 30 -14.39 -12.81 -2.01
CA LEU A 30 -13.26 -12.17 -1.32
C LEU A 30 -12.15 -13.15 -0.91
N ASN A 31 -12.45 -14.44 -0.72
CA ASN A 31 -11.49 -15.47 -0.30
C ASN A 31 -10.57 -15.03 0.87
N PHE A 32 -11.15 -14.52 1.95
CA PHE A 32 -10.42 -14.02 3.13
C PHE A 32 -10.06 -15.15 4.10
N GLY A 33 -8.92 -15.01 4.80
CA GLY A 33 -8.46 -15.92 5.85
C GLY A 33 -8.72 -15.42 7.28
N THR A 34 -8.92 -14.11 7.44
CA THR A 34 -9.08 -13.46 8.75
C THR A 34 -10.33 -12.57 8.75
N ILE A 35 -11.07 -12.58 9.86
CA ILE A 35 -12.21 -11.69 10.09
C ILE A 35 -11.83 -10.70 11.19
N LEU A 36 -11.96 -9.41 10.91
CA LEU A 36 -11.89 -8.36 11.92
C LEU A 36 -13.31 -8.02 12.35
N TYR A 37 -13.73 -8.50 13.52
CA TYR A 37 -15.04 -8.17 14.07
C TYR A 37 -14.95 -7.01 15.06
N TYR A 38 -15.64 -5.91 14.77
CA TYR A 38 -15.78 -4.79 15.67
C TYR A 38 -17.20 -4.71 16.22
N THR A 39 -17.32 -4.67 17.55
CA THR A 39 -18.60 -4.56 18.26
C THR A 39 -18.64 -3.38 19.21
N THR A 40 -19.78 -2.69 19.25
CA THR A 40 -20.10 -1.72 20.30
C THR A 40 -21.03 -2.34 21.32
N THR A 41 -20.70 -2.24 22.61
CA THR A 41 -21.60 -2.66 23.68
C THR A 41 -22.95 -1.94 23.58
N GLY A 42 -24.04 -2.71 23.45
CA GLY A 42 -25.41 -2.21 23.49
C GLY A 42 -26.16 -2.08 22.15
N SER A 43 -25.66 -2.68 21.07
CA SER A 43 -26.37 -2.76 19.77
C SER A 43 -26.61 -4.22 19.37
N ASP A 44 -27.86 -4.59 19.10
CA ASP A 44 -28.21 -5.94 18.62
C ASP A 44 -27.87 -6.06 17.11
N CYS A 45 -26.80 -6.81 16.83
CA CYS A 45 -26.26 -7.00 15.50
C CYS A 45 -26.45 -8.44 15.04
N TRP A 46 -27.04 -8.65 13.87
CA TRP A 46 -27.15 -10.00 13.30
C TRP A 46 -25.79 -10.54 12.83
N ILE A 47 -24.78 -9.68 12.69
CA ILE A 47 -23.38 -10.10 12.46
C ILE A 47 -22.88 -11.06 13.54
N GLU A 48 -23.28 -10.90 14.80
CA GLU A 48 -22.86 -11.80 15.89
C GLU A 48 -23.38 -13.22 15.67
N LYS A 49 -24.63 -13.32 15.23
CA LYS A 49 -25.26 -14.59 14.88
C LYS A 49 -24.56 -15.24 13.69
N LEU A 50 -24.20 -14.45 12.67
CA LEU A 50 -23.42 -14.92 11.53
C LEU A 50 -22.08 -15.53 11.96
N LEU A 51 -21.39 -14.92 12.92
CA LEU A 51 -20.13 -15.44 13.45
C LEU A 51 -20.31 -16.71 14.29
N SER A 52 -21.44 -16.86 15.00
CA SER A 52 -21.71 -18.06 15.80
C SER A 52 -22.21 -19.26 14.98
N GLU A 53 -22.94 -19.04 13.90
CA GLU A 53 -23.57 -20.10 13.10
C GLU A 53 -22.68 -20.62 11.96
N SER A 54 -21.66 -19.85 11.57
CA SER A 54 -20.76 -20.26 10.50
C SER A 54 -19.66 -21.19 11.04
N ASN A 55 -19.48 -22.35 10.40
CA ASN A 55 -18.27 -23.17 10.57
C ASN A 55 -17.09 -22.43 9.91
N LEU A 56 -16.57 -21.42 10.59
CA LEU A 56 -15.50 -20.57 10.08
C LEU A 56 -14.17 -21.29 10.13
N SER A 57 -13.55 -21.51 8.96
CA SER A 57 -12.12 -21.81 8.89
C SER A 57 -11.25 -20.55 9.07
N ALA A 58 -11.87 -19.36 9.11
CA ALA A 58 -11.20 -18.08 9.22
C ALA A 58 -10.92 -17.70 10.68
N THR A 59 -9.76 -17.08 10.92
CA THR A 59 -9.40 -16.59 12.26
C THR A 59 -10.15 -15.30 12.56
N THR A 60 -10.86 -15.23 13.69
CA THR A 60 -11.63 -14.03 14.07
C THR A 60 -10.90 -13.20 15.11
N LEU A 61 -10.59 -11.94 14.78
CA LEU A 61 -10.07 -10.93 15.68
C LEU A 61 -11.24 -10.07 16.18
N VAL A 62 -11.60 -10.22 17.45
CA VAL A 62 -12.69 -9.44 18.06
C VAL A 62 -12.11 -8.22 18.75
N TRP A 63 -12.62 -7.04 18.40
CA TRP A 63 -12.25 -5.79 19.04
C TRP A 63 -13.49 -5.07 19.59
N SER A 64 -13.48 -4.81 20.90
CA SER A 64 -14.57 -4.14 21.62
C SER A 64 -14.13 -2.82 22.28
N ASN A 65 -12.82 -2.53 22.29
CA ASN A 65 -12.30 -1.31 22.91
C ASN A 65 -12.47 -0.11 21.97
N ARG A 66 -13.26 0.87 22.42
CA ARG A 66 -13.62 2.09 21.67
C ARG A 66 -12.49 3.13 21.56
N LEU A 67 -11.48 3.07 22.43
CA LEU A 67 -10.50 4.16 22.63
C LEU A 67 -9.07 3.83 22.20
N HIS A 68 -8.77 2.55 21.97
CA HIS A 68 -7.48 2.13 21.47
C HIS A 68 -7.74 1.06 20.42
N MET A 69 -7.24 1.24 19.21
CA MET A 69 -7.21 0.18 18.22
C MET A 69 -5.76 -0.03 17.75
N PRO A 70 -5.35 -1.29 17.52
CA PRO A 70 -4.00 -1.59 17.09
C PRO A 70 -3.86 -1.28 15.59
N TYR A 71 -2.68 -0.84 15.20
CA TYR A 71 -2.31 -0.78 13.78
C TYR A 71 -2.05 -2.21 13.28
N LEU A 72 -2.85 -2.69 12.32
CA LEU A 72 -2.84 -4.12 11.96
C LEU A 72 -1.79 -4.50 10.91
N LYS A 73 -1.27 -3.56 10.12
CA LYS A 73 -0.41 -3.86 8.96
C LYS A 73 0.89 -4.58 9.34
N GLU A 74 1.36 -4.40 10.57
CA GLU A 74 2.56 -5.07 11.09
C GLU A 74 2.34 -6.54 11.45
N HIS A 75 1.09 -6.94 11.67
CA HIS A 75 0.74 -8.25 12.22
C HIS A 75 -0.17 -9.07 11.31
N GLN A 76 -0.86 -8.44 10.35
CA GLN A 76 -1.86 -9.07 9.49
C GLN A 76 -1.65 -8.66 8.03
N ASP A 77 -2.04 -9.56 7.11
CA ASP A 77 -2.09 -9.27 5.69
C ASP A 77 -3.40 -8.57 5.30
N VAL A 78 -3.62 -8.35 4.00
CA VAL A 78 -4.87 -7.75 3.49
C VAL A 78 -5.95 -8.79 3.19
N ASN A 79 -5.69 -10.09 3.42
CA ASN A 79 -6.65 -11.18 3.18
C ASN A 79 -7.67 -11.25 4.33
N MET A 80 -8.32 -10.12 4.57
CA MET A 80 -9.18 -9.88 5.71
C MET A 80 -10.57 -9.41 5.27
N LEU A 81 -11.58 -9.70 6.08
CA LEU A 81 -12.90 -9.08 6.00
C LEU A 81 -13.19 -8.34 7.32
N GLY A 82 -13.50 -7.06 7.24
CA GLY A 82 -13.99 -6.32 8.40
C GLY A 82 -15.50 -6.43 8.54
N LEU A 83 -15.98 -6.92 9.67
CA LEU A 83 -17.37 -6.93 10.07
C LEU A 83 -17.56 -5.95 11.20
N VAL A 84 -18.42 -4.97 11.00
CA VAL A 84 -18.44 -3.77 11.84
C VAL A 84 -19.87 -3.47 12.28
N CYS A 85 -20.11 -3.55 13.59
CA CYS A 85 -21.35 -3.12 14.21
C CYS A 85 -21.24 -1.67 14.67
N LEU A 86 -21.97 -0.79 13.98
CA LEU A 86 -21.83 0.65 14.08
C LEU A 86 -23.07 1.25 14.75
N ASP A 87 -22.89 1.81 15.94
CA ASP A 87 -23.91 2.65 16.58
C ASP A 87 -23.94 4.03 15.92
N ILE A 88 -25.14 4.51 15.56
CA ILE A 88 -25.37 5.83 14.95
C ILE A 88 -24.85 6.98 15.81
N ASP A 89 -24.80 6.83 17.13
CA ASP A 89 -24.30 7.88 18.02
C ASP A 89 -22.75 7.92 18.09
N LEU A 90 -22.09 6.83 17.67
CA LEU A 90 -20.65 6.63 17.85
C LEU A 90 -19.90 6.41 16.54
N TYR A 91 -20.55 6.64 15.39
CA TYR A 91 -19.91 6.30 14.11
C TYR A 91 -18.63 7.10 13.84
N GLN A 92 -18.59 8.39 14.19
CA GLN A 92 -17.43 9.23 13.89
C GLN A 92 -16.13 8.77 14.55
N PRO A 93 -16.06 8.61 15.90
CA PRO A 93 -14.83 8.16 16.54
C PRO A 93 -14.43 6.75 16.09
N MET A 94 -15.42 5.91 15.80
CA MET A 94 -15.21 4.55 15.37
C MET A 94 -14.64 4.44 13.95
N LEU A 95 -15.17 5.20 12.99
CA LEU A 95 -14.61 5.29 11.64
C LEU A 95 -13.20 5.87 11.66
N ASN A 96 -12.95 6.89 12.49
CA ASN A 96 -11.59 7.43 12.66
C ASN A 96 -10.64 6.36 13.19
N ALA A 97 -11.04 5.61 14.22
CA ALA A 97 -10.24 4.53 14.76
C ALA A 97 -10.01 3.43 13.72
N LEU A 98 -11.03 3.02 12.96
CA LEU A 98 -10.89 2.07 11.84
C LEU A 98 -9.92 2.56 10.77
N SER A 99 -9.92 3.86 10.45
CA SER A 99 -9.00 4.44 9.46
C SER A 99 -7.54 4.33 9.90
N ILE A 100 -7.27 4.41 11.21
CA ILE A 100 -5.94 4.25 11.79
C ILE A 100 -5.55 2.76 11.79
N THR A 101 -6.45 1.89 12.26
CA THR A 101 -6.28 0.42 12.31
C THR A 101 -5.92 -0.16 10.96
N LEU A 102 -6.66 0.27 9.93
CA LEU A 102 -6.56 -0.20 8.55
C LEU A 102 -5.66 0.69 7.68
N ASN A 103 -4.89 1.59 8.29
CA ASN A 103 -3.95 2.39 7.54
C ASN A 103 -2.97 1.47 6.78
N HIS A 104 -2.63 1.84 5.54
CA HIS A 104 -1.87 0.99 4.60
C HIS A 104 -2.49 -0.39 4.26
N MET A 105 -3.77 -0.61 4.57
CA MET A 105 -4.57 -1.79 4.20
C MET A 105 -5.95 -1.39 3.65
N ARG A 106 -6.00 -0.30 2.87
CA ARG A 106 -7.25 0.27 2.35
C ARG A 106 -8.02 -0.66 1.41
N GLU A 107 -7.40 -1.74 0.97
CA GLU A 107 -8.02 -2.78 0.14
C GLU A 107 -8.93 -3.71 0.95
N VAL A 108 -8.81 -3.74 2.27
CA VAL A 108 -9.63 -4.59 3.15
C VAL A 108 -11.12 -4.23 2.99
N PRO A 109 -11.97 -5.19 2.56
CA PRO A 109 -13.41 -5.01 2.47
C PRO A 109 -14.06 -4.90 3.86
N LEU A 110 -15.01 -3.98 4.00
CA LEU A 110 -15.77 -3.75 5.23
C LEU A 110 -17.28 -3.90 4.99
N VAL A 111 -17.91 -4.76 5.78
CA VAL A 111 -19.36 -4.81 5.96
C VAL A 111 -19.70 -4.11 7.26
N ILE A 112 -20.43 -3.00 7.16
CA ILE A 112 -20.87 -2.17 8.28
C ILE A 112 -22.36 -2.38 8.46
N GLN A 113 -22.78 -2.96 9.58
CA GLN A 113 -24.17 -2.95 10.01
C GLN A 113 -24.42 -1.69 10.85
N LEU A 114 -25.33 -0.84 10.40
CA LEU A 114 -25.77 0.35 11.14
C LEU A 114 -26.92 -0.01 12.09
N CYS A 115 -26.74 0.29 13.36
CA CYS A 115 -27.72 0.08 14.41
C CYS A 115 -28.38 1.42 14.79
N ILE A 116 -29.70 1.50 14.62
CA ILE A 116 -30.52 2.68 14.94
C ILE A 116 -31.44 2.31 16.10
N LYS A 117 -31.28 2.97 17.25
CA LYS A 117 -32.02 2.67 18.49
C LYS A 117 -33.43 3.29 18.53
N ASP A 118 -33.63 4.42 17.84
CA ASP A 118 -34.89 5.17 17.84
C ASP A 118 -35.49 5.29 16.42
N SER A 119 -36.74 4.85 16.25
CA SER A 119 -37.52 4.99 15.00
C SER A 119 -37.98 6.43 14.70
N ARG A 120 -37.56 7.42 15.49
CA ARG A 120 -37.91 8.84 15.31
C ARG A 120 -37.03 9.49 14.25
N GLN A 121 -37.29 9.11 13.00
CA GLN A 121 -36.94 9.78 11.74
C GLN A 121 -35.79 10.81 11.77
N PRO A 122 -34.52 10.40 11.88
CA PRO A 122 -33.54 10.96 10.98
C PRO A 122 -33.87 10.49 9.55
N ASN A 123 -33.68 11.35 8.55
CA ASN A 123 -33.73 10.92 7.16
C ASN A 123 -32.62 9.86 6.95
N GLU A 124 -32.98 8.57 6.98
CA GLU A 124 -32.02 7.45 7.01
C GLU A 124 -31.00 7.57 5.86
N LEU A 125 -31.47 7.99 4.69
CA LEU A 125 -30.63 8.20 3.52
C LEU A 125 -29.58 9.31 3.72
N GLU A 126 -29.90 10.36 4.48
CA GLU A 126 -28.93 11.40 4.83
C GLU A 126 -27.88 10.89 5.83
N VAL A 127 -28.28 10.06 6.79
CA VAL A 127 -27.34 9.44 7.74
C VAL A 127 -26.39 8.51 6.99
N ILE A 128 -26.92 7.62 6.15
CA ILE A 128 -26.14 6.72 5.30
C ILE A 128 -25.18 7.52 4.42
N ARG A 129 -25.67 8.59 3.77
CA ARG A 129 -24.84 9.49 2.96
C ARG A 129 -23.70 10.10 3.78
N LYS A 130 -23.96 10.59 5.00
CA LYS A 130 -22.94 11.17 5.88
C LYS A 130 -21.89 10.15 6.29
N ILE A 131 -22.30 8.95 6.69
CA ILE A 131 -21.39 7.86 7.08
C ILE A 131 -20.48 7.47 5.91
N LEU A 132 -21.06 7.15 4.75
CA LEU A 132 -20.27 6.74 3.58
C LEU A 132 -19.41 7.88 3.03
N LYS A 133 -19.85 9.13 3.15
CA LYS A 133 -19.03 10.30 2.81
C LYS A 133 -17.83 10.42 3.75
N GLN A 134 -18.02 10.19 5.05
CA GLN A 134 -16.91 10.15 5.99
C GLN A 134 -15.96 8.98 5.71
N CYS A 135 -16.46 7.80 5.33
CA CYS A 135 -15.60 6.70 4.88
C CYS A 135 -14.74 7.09 3.67
N GLN A 136 -15.29 7.84 2.71
CA GLN A 136 -14.52 8.38 1.59
C GLN A 136 -13.44 9.35 2.07
N ASP A 137 -13.79 10.29 2.96
CA ASP A 137 -12.86 11.31 3.45
C ASP A 137 -11.73 10.69 4.30
N LEU A 138 -12.01 9.56 4.96
CA LEU A 138 -11.03 8.72 5.68
C LEU A 138 -10.32 7.70 4.79
N LEU A 139 -10.56 7.71 3.47
CA LEU A 139 -9.89 6.86 2.48
C LEU A 139 -10.13 5.36 2.73
N ILE A 140 -11.37 5.00 3.07
CA ILE A 140 -11.84 3.63 3.28
C ILE A 140 -12.73 3.23 2.08
N PRO A 141 -12.16 2.84 0.93
CA PRO A 141 -12.90 2.69 -0.33
C PRO A 141 -13.87 1.51 -0.30
N ASN A 142 -13.50 0.39 0.31
CA ASN A 142 -14.23 -0.88 0.17
C ASN A 142 -15.23 -1.05 1.31
N VAL A 143 -16.36 -0.34 1.23
CA VAL A 143 -17.42 -0.36 2.26
C VAL A 143 -18.76 -0.75 1.67
N LEU A 144 -19.42 -1.69 2.34
CA LEU A 144 -20.85 -2.00 2.23
C LEU A 144 -21.52 -1.65 3.55
N LEU A 145 -22.54 -0.80 3.49
CA LEU A 145 -23.34 -0.43 4.64
C LEU A 145 -24.72 -1.09 4.54
N LEU A 146 -25.10 -1.76 5.62
CA LEU A 146 -26.33 -2.53 5.78
C LEU A 146 -27.13 -1.95 6.93
N LEU A 147 -28.45 -1.89 6.78
CA LEU A 147 -29.36 -1.55 7.86
C LEU A 147 -29.78 -2.83 8.61
N SER A 148 -30.34 -2.67 9.80
CA SER A 148 -30.85 -3.79 10.61
C SER A 148 -31.91 -4.63 9.88
N ASP A 149 -32.66 -4.03 8.96
CA ASP A 149 -33.72 -4.69 8.18
C ASP A 149 -33.23 -5.31 6.85
N PHE A 150 -31.91 -5.35 6.61
CA PHE A 150 -31.31 -5.88 5.36
C PHE A 150 -31.81 -7.28 5.01
N LEU A 151 -32.02 -8.15 6.01
CA LEU A 151 -32.50 -9.52 5.79
C LEU A 151 -33.92 -9.57 5.21
N ASN A 152 -34.69 -8.49 5.34
CA ASN A 152 -36.00 -8.32 4.71
C ASN A 152 -35.93 -7.51 3.42
N THR A 153 -35.28 -6.34 3.47
CA THR A 153 -35.30 -5.37 2.36
C THR A 153 -34.30 -5.69 1.25
N ARG A 154 -33.24 -6.44 1.59
CA ARG A 154 -32.10 -6.71 0.71
C ARG A 154 -31.34 -5.46 0.28
N ASN A 155 -31.56 -4.31 0.92
CA ASN A 155 -30.94 -3.06 0.50
C ASN A 155 -29.46 -3.00 0.92
N LEU A 156 -28.60 -2.79 -0.06
CA LEU A 156 -27.17 -2.55 0.11
C LEU A 156 -26.87 -1.09 -0.19
N TYR A 157 -26.06 -0.47 0.66
CA TYR A 157 -25.55 0.87 0.42
C TYR A 157 -24.04 0.86 0.25
N ALA A 158 -23.58 1.53 -0.80
CA ALA A 158 -22.16 1.70 -1.09
C ALA A 158 -21.94 3.10 -1.65
N TYR A 159 -20.73 3.42 -2.07
CA TYR A 159 -20.46 4.69 -2.73
C TYR A 159 -19.45 4.55 -3.86
N GLN A 160 -19.58 5.41 -4.85
CA GLN A 160 -18.57 5.62 -5.87
C GLN A 160 -17.66 6.76 -5.41
N MET A 161 -16.34 6.52 -5.44
CA MET A 161 -15.34 7.47 -4.97
C MET A 161 -14.96 8.51 -6.03
N PHE A 162 -14.89 8.10 -7.30
CA PHE A 162 -14.45 8.91 -8.43
C PHE A 162 -15.52 8.99 -9.54
N PRO A 163 -15.67 10.14 -10.24
CA PRO A 163 -14.89 11.38 -10.06
C PRO A 163 -15.24 12.15 -8.79
N THR A 164 -16.46 12.00 -8.28
CA THR A 164 -16.95 12.63 -7.04
C THR A 164 -17.75 11.63 -6.24
N PHE A 165 -17.94 11.89 -4.94
CA PHE A 165 -18.78 11.06 -4.08
C PHE A 165 -20.18 10.90 -4.68
N ARG A 166 -20.61 9.66 -4.86
CA ARG A 166 -21.99 9.31 -5.20
C ARG A 166 -22.45 8.14 -4.36
N LEU A 167 -23.57 8.33 -3.66
CA LEU A 167 -24.25 7.26 -2.94
C LEU A 167 -24.82 6.25 -3.93
N LEU A 168 -24.56 4.98 -3.69
CA LEU A 168 -25.13 3.85 -4.43
C LEU A 168 -26.07 3.10 -3.48
N SER A 169 -27.28 2.82 -3.96
CA SER A 169 -28.26 1.97 -3.29
C SER A 169 -28.70 0.91 -4.28
N GLN A 170 -28.58 -0.35 -3.91
CA GLN A 170 -28.93 -1.48 -4.77
C GLN A 170 -29.56 -2.61 -3.96
N LEU A 171 -30.44 -3.37 -4.59
CA LEU A 171 -30.96 -4.62 -4.03
C LEU A 171 -29.90 -5.71 -4.16
N TYR A 172 -29.66 -6.44 -3.08
CA TYR A 172 -28.74 -7.57 -3.05
C TYR A 172 -29.20 -8.66 -4.03
N SER A 173 -28.25 -9.08 -4.85
CA SER A 173 -28.37 -10.21 -5.76
C SER A 173 -27.13 -11.09 -5.63
N ALA A 174 -27.30 -12.41 -5.63
CA ALA A 174 -26.18 -13.34 -5.60
C ALA A 174 -25.28 -13.27 -6.85
N ARG A 175 -25.67 -12.49 -7.88
CA ARG A 175 -24.89 -12.28 -9.11
C ARG A 175 -24.18 -10.93 -9.18
N SER A 176 -24.46 -10.01 -8.25
CA SER A 176 -23.88 -8.67 -8.27
C SER A 176 -22.52 -8.64 -7.58
N LEU A 177 -21.53 -7.99 -8.20
CA LEU A 177 -20.23 -7.77 -7.55
C LEU A 177 -20.40 -6.85 -6.34
N LEU A 178 -20.03 -7.34 -5.15
CA LEU A 178 -20.20 -6.62 -3.88
C LEU A 178 -19.10 -5.54 -3.71
N TYR A 179 -17.87 -5.83 -4.12
CA TYR A 179 -16.70 -4.96 -3.98
C TYR A 179 -16.03 -4.71 -5.33
N PRO A 180 -16.59 -3.83 -6.19
CA PRO A 180 -15.93 -3.42 -7.42
C PRO A 180 -14.61 -2.70 -7.15
N TYR A 181 -13.60 -2.93 -7.99
CA TYR A 181 -12.30 -2.25 -7.89
C TYR A 181 -12.42 -0.75 -8.23
N LYS A 182 -12.55 0.08 -7.19
CA LYS A 182 -12.82 1.52 -7.32
C LYS A 182 -11.64 2.34 -7.88
N LEU A 183 -10.43 1.79 -7.82
CA LEU A 183 -9.22 2.44 -8.32
C LEU A 183 -8.93 2.15 -9.80
N ALA A 184 -9.78 1.35 -10.47
CA ALA A 184 -9.61 1.00 -11.89
C ALA A 184 -9.58 2.23 -12.82
N ASN A 185 -10.28 3.29 -12.44
CA ASN A 185 -10.38 4.53 -13.21
C ASN A 185 -10.55 5.71 -12.25
N LEU A 186 -9.56 6.61 -12.26
CA LEU A 186 -9.55 7.80 -11.41
C LEU A 186 -10.21 9.00 -12.09
N HIS A 187 -10.75 8.86 -13.30
CA HIS A 187 -11.54 9.89 -14.00
C HIS A 187 -10.85 11.27 -14.08
N GLY A 188 -9.55 11.28 -14.35
CA GLY A 188 -8.74 12.48 -14.52
C GLY A 188 -8.23 13.10 -13.21
N GLN A 189 -8.48 12.46 -12.06
CA GLN A 189 -8.00 12.95 -10.76
C GLN A 189 -6.49 13.14 -10.75
N ILE A 190 -6.07 14.14 -9.98
CA ILE A 190 -4.69 14.56 -9.90
C ILE A 190 -3.95 13.68 -8.91
N ILE A 191 -2.88 13.05 -9.38
CA ILE A 191 -1.86 12.40 -8.56
C ILE A 191 -0.72 13.41 -8.39
N ARG A 192 -0.54 13.91 -7.18
CA ARG A 192 0.53 14.87 -6.86
C ARG A 192 1.82 14.10 -6.61
N THR A 193 2.85 14.40 -7.41
CA THR A 193 4.15 13.77 -7.27
C THR A 193 5.27 14.75 -7.09
N ARG A 194 6.33 14.33 -6.42
CA ARG A 194 7.55 15.11 -6.26
C ARG A 194 8.78 14.22 -6.50
N PRO A 195 9.67 14.58 -7.44
CA PRO A 195 10.91 13.84 -7.68
C PRO A 195 12.02 14.21 -6.69
N ASP A 196 13.04 13.37 -6.56
CA ASP A 196 14.29 13.66 -5.82
C ASP A 196 15.44 14.11 -6.74
N LEU A 197 15.21 14.08 -8.06
CA LEU A 197 16.20 14.35 -9.10
C LEU A 197 17.44 13.43 -9.03
N SER A 198 17.25 12.18 -8.59
CA SER A 198 18.28 11.14 -8.58
C SER A 198 18.59 10.66 -10.01
N GLN A 199 19.63 11.22 -10.62
CA GLN A 199 20.14 10.72 -11.91
C GLN A 199 20.66 9.29 -11.78
N PRO A 200 20.42 8.39 -12.78
CA PRO A 200 19.69 8.62 -14.04
C PRO A 200 18.18 8.34 -13.96
N TYR A 201 17.64 8.01 -12.78
CA TYR A 201 16.27 7.54 -12.60
C TYR A 201 15.22 8.62 -12.82
N VAL A 202 15.48 9.83 -12.30
CA VAL A 202 14.67 11.01 -12.57
C VAL A 202 15.55 12.24 -12.60
N PHE A 203 15.36 13.09 -13.61
CA PHE A 203 16.12 14.32 -13.75
C PHE A 203 15.35 15.34 -14.58
N MET A 204 15.75 16.59 -14.45
CA MET A 204 15.18 17.70 -15.18
C MET A 204 16.25 18.34 -16.05
N TYR A 205 15.86 18.75 -17.25
CA TYR A 205 16.71 19.49 -18.17
C TYR A 205 15.88 20.54 -18.90
N LYS A 206 16.54 21.55 -19.48
CA LYS A 206 15.86 22.53 -20.32
C LYS A 206 15.90 22.08 -21.77
N ASP A 207 14.75 22.13 -22.42
CA ASP A 207 14.66 21.87 -23.86
C ASP A 207 15.26 23.03 -24.67
N ARG A 208 15.24 22.89 -26.00
CA ARG A 208 15.74 23.92 -26.92
C ARG A 208 14.96 25.25 -26.83
N ASN A 209 13.74 25.21 -26.31
CA ASN A 209 12.86 26.37 -26.15
C ASN A 209 12.99 26.98 -24.74
N GLY A 210 13.83 26.42 -23.88
CA GLY A 210 14.01 26.87 -22.49
C GLY A 210 13.00 26.31 -21.49
N ASN A 211 12.10 25.40 -21.91
CA ASN A 211 11.12 24.77 -21.03
C ASN A 211 11.79 23.69 -20.18
N GLU A 212 11.39 23.62 -18.91
CA GLU A 212 11.87 22.59 -17.99
C GLU A 212 11.12 21.27 -18.21
N ILE A 213 11.86 20.23 -18.56
CA ILE A 213 11.32 18.89 -18.84
C ILE A 213 11.85 17.92 -17.79
N THR A 214 10.91 17.27 -17.08
CA THR A 214 11.21 16.11 -16.23
C THR A 214 11.22 14.83 -17.07
N THR A 215 12.26 14.03 -16.90
CA THR A 215 12.41 12.75 -17.58
C THR A 215 13.21 11.76 -16.70
N GLY A 216 13.46 10.57 -17.24
CA GLY A 216 14.12 9.47 -16.55
C GLY A 216 13.25 8.22 -16.53
N MET A 217 13.86 7.08 -16.19
CA MET A 217 13.16 5.79 -16.14
C MET A 217 11.96 5.83 -15.17
N LEU A 218 12.17 6.34 -13.95
CA LEU A 218 11.17 6.34 -12.90
C LEU A 218 10.02 7.32 -13.21
N TRP A 219 10.35 8.48 -13.78
CA TRP A 219 9.36 9.45 -14.23
C TRP A 219 8.42 8.85 -15.29
N ARG A 220 8.98 8.13 -16.27
CA ARG A 220 8.19 7.45 -17.31
C ARG A 220 7.29 6.35 -16.74
N LEU A 221 7.78 5.61 -15.74
CA LEU A 221 6.99 4.60 -15.04
C LEU A 221 5.78 5.22 -14.34
N ILE A 222 5.97 6.31 -13.60
CA ILE A 222 4.88 6.98 -12.86
C ILE A 222 3.89 7.65 -13.82
N MET A 223 4.37 8.24 -14.92
CA MET A 223 3.48 8.73 -15.98
C MET A 223 2.65 7.60 -16.61
N GLY A 224 3.26 6.44 -16.84
CA GLY A 224 2.55 5.25 -17.34
C GLY A 224 1.48 4.77 -16.37
N PHE A 225 1.82 4.69 -15.08
CA PHE A 225 0.90 4.34 -14.00
C PHE A 225 -0.29 5.31 -13.94
N ALA A 226 -0.06 6.61 -13.95
CA ALA A 226 -1.13 7.61 -13.96
C ALA A 226 -2.04 7.45 -15.19
N ARG A 227 -1.47 7.24 -16.39
CA ARG A 227 -2.24 7.02 -17.62
C ARG A 227 -3.08 5.75 -17.57
N GLN A 228 -2.53 4.66 -17.05
CA GLN A 228 -3.24 3.38 -16.93
C GLN A 228 -4.49 3.51 -16.05
N LEU A 229 -4.40 4.32 -14.99
CA LEU A 229 -5.52 4.59 -14.09
C LEU A 229 -6.43 5.74 -14.58
N ASN A 230 -6.22 6.27 -15.79
CA ASN A 230 -6.90 7.45 -16.31
C ASN A 230 -6.84 8.63 -15.32
N ALA A 231 -5.65 8.93 -14.84
CA ALA A 231 -5.33 9.99 -13.89
C ALA A 231 -4.40 11.03 -14.53
N THR A 232 -4.33 12.21 -13.92
CA THR A 232 -3.39 13.26 -14.32
C THR A 232 -2.25 13.34 -13.30
N LEU A 233 -1.03 13.58 -13.77
CA LEU A 233 0.14 13.69 -12.91
C LEU A 233 0.50 15.17 -12.75
N GLU A 234 0.54 15.66 -11.52
CA GLU A 234 0.95 17.02 -11.21
C GLU A 234 2.27 17.01 -10.44
N LEU A 235 3.23 17.81 -10.91
CA LEU A 235 4.51 17.96 -10.24
C LEU A 235 4.38 18.99 -9.12
N SER A 236 4.41 18.53 -7.89
CA SER A 236 4.33 19.38 -6.70
C SER A 236 5.67 20.08 -6.48
N LEU A 237 5.70 21.39 -6.75
CA LEU A 237 6.87 22.25 -6.53
C LEU A 237 6.82 22.88 -5.13
N ASP A 238 7.98 23.22 -4.57
CA ASP A 238 8.02 23.95 -3.30
C ASP A 238 7.56 25.40 -3.54
N PRO A 239 6.49 25.87 -2.88
CA PRO A 239 5.94 27.20 -3.10
C PRO A 239 6.90 28.32 -2.74
N ALA A 240 7.86 28.08 -1.83
CA ALA A 240 8.81 29.09 -1.37
C ALA A 240 9.91 29.39 -2.40
N THR A 241 10.27 28.39 -3.22
CA THR A 241 11.36 28.54 -4.19
C THR A 241 10.88 28.67 -5.62
N LYS A 242 9.65 28.21 -5.98
CA LYS A 242 9.07 28.22 -7.34
C LYS A 242 10.06 27.81 -8.46
N GLN A 243 11.16 27.16 -8.09
CA GLN A 243 12.30 26.88 -8.93
C GLN A 243 12.57 25.39 -8.82
N VAL A 244 12.70 24.76 -9.97
CA VAL A 244 13.01 23.33 -10.09
C VAL A 244 14.37 22.97 -9.50
N SER A 245 15.31 23.93 -9.49
CA SER A 245 16.67 23.75 -8.97
C SER A 245 16.73 23.47 -7.47
N SER A 246 15.66 23.72 -6.70
CA SER A 246 15.59 23.43 -5.26
C SER A 246 15.06 22.03 -4.92
N ILE A 247 14.60 21.25 -5.91
CA ILE A 247 13.94 19.94 -5.71
C ILE A 247 14.95 18.79 -5.47
N LYS A 248 16.11 19.07 -4.86
CA LYS A 248 16.96 18.00 -4.32
C LYS A 248 16.50 17.70 -2.90
N ASN A 249 15.43 16.92 -2.77
CA ASN A 249 14.90 16.52 -1.47
C ASN A 249 15.45 15.16 -1.06
N GLY A 250 16.03 15.09 0.14
CA GLY A 250 16.41 13.82 0.74
C GLY A 250 15.18 13.00 1.16
N TYR A 251 15.40 11.70 1.41
CA TYR A 251 14.39 10.74 1.85
C TYR A 251 13.44 11.28 2.93
N PHE A 252 13.98 11.81 4.03
CA PHE A 252 13.17 12.28 5.17
C PHE A 252 12.21 13.42 4.82
N LYS A 253 12.63 14.35 3.96
CA LYS A 253 11.79 15.48 3.54
C LYS A 253 10.63 14.99 2.67
N LEU A 254 10.90 14.07 1.74
CA LEU A 254 9.86 13.47 0.91
C LEU A 254 8.89 12.62 1.74
N LEU A 255 9.40 11.83 2.67
CA LEU A 255 8.59 11.06 3.60
C LEU A 255 7.62 11.96 4.39
N GLN A 256 8.13 13.07 4.94
CA GLN A 256 7.30 14.04 5.66
C GLN A 256 6.23 14.67 4.77
N HIS A 257 6.56 15.02 3.52
CA HIS A 257 5.56 15.53 2.57
C HIS A 257 4.46 14.51 2.26
N THR A 258 4.81 13.22 2.13
CA THR A 258 3.84 12.14 1.92
C THR A 258 2.95 11.95 3.15
N GLN A 259 3.53 11.90 4.35
CA GLN A 259 2.80 11.74 5.60
C GLN A 259 1.82 12.90 5.86
N ASN A 260 2.20 14.10 5.45
CA ASN A 260 1.35 15.30 5.56
C ASN A 260 0.29 15.41 4.44
N GLY A 261 0.20 14.43 3.53
CA GLY A 261 -0.77 14.45 2.42
C GLY A 261 -0.53 15.55 1.38
N GLN A 262 0.67 16.12 1.34
CA GLN A 262 1.04 17.15 0.35
C GLN A 262 1.43 16.54 -1.00
N ILE A 263 1.89 15.28 -0.98
CA ILE A 263 2.17 14.47 -2.16
C ILE A 263 1.51 13.11 -1.99
N ASP A 264 1.03 12.54 -3.10
CA ASP A 264 0.35 11.25 -3.11
C ASP A 264 1.35 10.11 -3.41
N VAL A 265 2.31 10.37 -4.31
CA VAL A 265 3.36 9.42 -4.69
C VAL A 265 4.69 10.12 -4.94
N THR A 266 5.80 9.59 -4.44
CA THR A 266 7.12 10.13 -4.73
C THR A 266 7.66 9.57 -6.04
N SER A 267 8.36 10.40 -6.81
CA SER A 267 9.12 9.97 -7.99
C SER A 267 10.58 9.81 -7.60
N SER A 268 10.88 8.88 -6.70
CA SER A 268 12.22 8.72 -6.10
C SER A 268 12.57 7.26 -5.86
N ILE A 269 13.87 6.96 -5.81
CA ILE A 269 14.36 5.61 -5.51
C ILE A 269 15.16 5.64 -4.22
N PHE A 270 14.75 4.83 -3.25
CA PHE A 270 15.45 4.69 -1.99
C PHE A 270 15.66 3.20 -1.69
N PRO A 271 16.82 2.82 -1.14
CA PRO A 271 17.03 1.45 -0.71
C PRO A 271 16.09 1.16 0.46
N MET A 272 15.38 0.02 0.42
CA MET A 272 14.47 -0.37 1.51
C MET A 272 15.18 -0.50 2.87
N THR A 273 16.49 -0.67 2.89
CA THR A 273 17.30 -0.73 4.11
C THR A 273 17.30 0.57 4.92
N ILE A 274 16.95 1.71 4.31
CA ILE A 274 16.79 2.99 5.03
C ILE A 274 15.43 3.10 5.74
N SER A 275 14.48 2.22 5.41
CA SER A 275 13.14 2.25 5.97
C SER A 275 13.13 1.70 7.42
N THR A 276 12.30 2.31 8.25
CA THR A 276 11.91 1.77 9.55
C THR A 276 10.68 0.86 9.41
N LYS A 277 10.39 0.03 10.42
CA LYS A 277 9.20 -0.85 10.46
C LYS A 277 7.91 -0.12 10.07
N ASN A 278 7.71 1.10 10.58
CA ASN A 278 6.48 1.86 10.35
C ASN A 278 6.43 2.49 8.94
N THR A 279 7.58 2.69 8.29
CA THR A 279 7.66 3.34 6.96
C THR A 279 7.73 2.34 5.81
N ILE A 280 8.05 1.07 6.06
CA ILE A 280 8.17 0.05 5.01
C ILE A 280 6.85 -0.14 4.25
N ALA A 281 5.72 0.03 4.94
CA ALA A 281 4.38 -0.04 4.35
C ALA A 281 4.05 1.13 3.40
N MET A 282 4.88 2.18 3.39
CA MET A 282 4.75 3.32 2.47
C MET A 282 5.55 3.12 1.17
N PHE A 283 6.40 2.09 1.08
CA PHE A 283 7.14 1.77 -0.13
C PHE A 283 6.27 0.99 -1.10
N SER A 284 6.49 1.20 -2.40
CA SER A 284 5.97 0.32 -3.44
C SER A 284 6.66 -1.04 -3.37
N PHE A 285 6.15 -1.99 -4.16
CA PHE A 285 6.92 -3.18 -4.49
C PHE A 285 8.29 -2.79 -5.07
N PRO A 286 9.38 -3.53 -4.77
CA PRO A 286 10.71 -3.23 -5.30
C PRO A 286 10.71 -3.17 -6.83
N VAL A 287 11.06 -2.00 -7.39
CA VAL A 287 11.09 -1.76 -8.85
C VAL A 287 12.46 -2.05 -9.45
N ALA A 288 13.52 -1.94 -8.64
CA ALA A 288 14.89 -2.21 -9.06
C ALA A 288 15.68 -2.90 -7.93
N ILE A 289 16.57 -3.80 -8.33
CA ILE A 289 17.52 -4.46 -7.45
C ILE A 289 18.91 -3.99 -7.88
N SER A 290 19.69 -3.48 -6.94
CA SER A 290 21.06 -3.05 -7.16
C SER A 290 21.97 -3.61 -6.08
N SER A 291 23.24 -3.76 -6.41
CA SER A 291 24.28 -4.17 -5.47
C SER A 291 25.19 -2.99 -5.14
N TRP A 292 25.95 -3.12 -4.07
CA TRP A 292 27.03 -2.18 -3.74
C TRP A 292 28.17 -2.37 -4.74
N CYS A 293 28.54 -1.30 -5.45
CA CYS A 293 29.63 -1.32 -6.42
C CYS A 293 30.71 -0.31 -6.02
N THR A 294 31.97 -0.75 -6.01
CA THR A 294 33.11 0.14 -5.79
C THR A 294 33.49 0.80 -7.11
N MET A 295 33.36 2.13 -7.18
CA MET A 295 33.84 2.90 -8.32
C MET A 295 35.35 3.11 -8.18
N LEU A 296 36.14 2.47 -9.04
CA LEU A 296 37.57 2.71 -9.14
C LEU A 296 37.84 3.76 -10.23
N PRO A 297 38.82 4.66 -10.04
CA PRO A 297 39.25 5.54 -11.10
C PRO A 297 39.71 4.69 -12.29
N VAL A 298 39.32 5.09 -13.49
CA VAL A 298 39.79 4.43 -14.71
C VAL A 298 41.29 4.68 -14.82
N GLU A 299 42.09 3.62 -14.80
CA GLU A 299 43.53 3.72 -14.96
C GLU A 299 43.87 4.41 -16.28
N ARG A 300 44.95 5.21 -16.26
CA ARG A 300 45.46 5.81 -17.50
C ARG A 300 45.84 4.70 -18.47
N ARG A 301 45.55 4.90 -19.76
CA ARG A 301 46.06 3.99 -20.80
C ARG A 301 47.58 4.11 -20.83
N LEU A 302 48.29 3.06 -20.43
CA LEU A 302 49.73 2.99 -20.54
C LEU A 302 50.12 2.70 -21.99
N THR A 303 51.11 3.40 -22.50
CA THR A 303 51.73 3.04 -23.79
C THR A 303 52.57 1.77 -23.62
N PRO A 304 52.76 0.94 -24.67
CA PRO A 304 53.61 -0.25 -24.58
C PRO A 304 55.02 0.07 -24.08
N SER A 305 55.58 1.21 -24.46
CA SER A 305 56.89 1.69 -23.99
C SER A 305 56.92 1.97 -22.49
N GLU A 306 55.89 2.60 -21.94
CA GLU A 306 55.79 2.86 -20.50
C GLU A 306 55.59 1.56 -19.70
N ALA A 307 54.80 0.63 -20.23
CA ALA A 307 54.59 -0.67 -19.61
C ALA A 307 55.91 -1.46 -19.53
N ILE A 308 56.67 -1.52 -20.64
CA ILE A 308 57.99 -2.17 -20.67
C ILE A 308 58.95 -1.46 -19.71
N ARG A 309 58.99 -0.13 -19.73
CA ARG A 309 59.84 0.64 -18.82
C ARG A 309 59.52 0.38 -17.35
N GLY A 310 58.25 0.30 -16.98
CA GLY A 310 57.82 -0.05 -15.63
C GLY A 310 58.29 -1.44 -15.18
N VAL A 311 58.34 -2.41 -16.11
CA VAL A 311 58.90 -3.75 -15.82
C VAL A 311 60.42 -3.66 -15.58
N PHE A 312 61.14 -2.87 -16.38
CA PHE A 312 62.60 -2.68 -16.22
C PHE A 312 63.01 -1.88 -14.99
N GLU A 313 62.15 -0.96 -14.53
CA GLU A 313 62.38 -0.19 -13.30
C GLU A 313 62.04 -0.98 -12.03
N SER A 314 61.40 -2.15 -12.14
CA SER A 314 61.07 -3.00 -11.00
C SER A 314 62.32 -3.71 -10.43
N PRO A 315 62.68 -3.51 -9.14
CA PRO A 315 63.83 -4.19 -8.51
C PRO A 315 63.73 -5.72 -8.57
N TRP A 316 62.50 -6.25 -8.57
CA TRP A 316 62.23 -7.69 -8.64
C TRP A 316 62.73 -8.31 -9.94
N MET A 317 62.61 -7.59 -11.06
CA MET A 317 63.06 -8.08 -12.36
C MET A 317 64.58 -8.28 -12.38
N TRP A 318 65.34 -7.34 -11.80
CA TRP A 318 66.80 -7.47 -11.66
C TRP A 318 67.20 -8.61 -10.73
N ILE A 319 66.45 -8.85 -9.65
CA ILE A 319 66.65 -10.00 -8.77
C ILE A 319 66.43 -11.31 -9.55
N TYR A 320 65.36 -11.41 -10.34
CA TYR A 320 65.10 -12.59 -11.19
C TYR A 320 66.21 -12.82 -12.22
N ILE A 321 66.67 -11.77 -12.92
CA ILE A 321 67.81 -11.87 -13.85
C ILE A 321 69.06 -12.36 -13.11
N SER A 322 69.34 -11.83 -11.91
CA SER A 322 70.52 -12.21 -11.11
C SER A 322 70.47 -13.66 -10.64
N ILE A 323 69.28 -14.18 -10.32
CA ILE A 323 69.07 -15.60 -9.96
C ILE A 323 69.26 -16.50 -11.18
N ILE A 324 68.74 -16.10 -12.35
CA ILE A 324 68.93 -16.85 -13.59
C ILE A 324 70.41 -16.85 -14.01
N TYR A 325 71.09 -15.70 -13.92
CA TYR A 325 72.51 -15.59 -14.23
C TYR A 325 73.38 -16.40 -13.27
N SER A 326 73.10 -16.36 -11.96
CA SER A 326 73.87 -17.13 -10.98
C SER A 326 73.68 -18.65 -11.14
N ARG A 327 72.48 -19.11 -11.53
CA ARG A 327 72.24 -20.53 -11.90
C ARG A 327 72.87 -20.91 -13.24
N GLY A 328 72.86 -20.02 -14.23
CA GLY A 328 73.50 -20.25 -15.53
C GLY A 328 75.02 -20.32 -15.47
N ILE A 329 75.66 -19.51 -14.61
CA ILE A 329 77.10 -19.54 -14.37
C ILE A 329 77.53 -20.84 -13.69
N ASN A 330 76.75 -21.33 -12.71
CA ASN A 330 77.04 -22.61 -12.06
C ASN A 330 76.84 -23.81 -13.02
N GLY A 331 75.92 -23.73 -13.98
CA GLY A 331 75.75 -24.77 -15.01
C GLY A 331 76.82 -24.77 -16.11
N CYS A 332 77.54 -23.66 -16.34
CA CYS A 332 78.63 -23.60 -17.31
C CYS A 332 80.01 -23.97 -16.73
N MET A 333 80.19 -23.91 -15.40
CA MET A 333 81.45 -24.33 -14.77
C MET A 333 81.57 -25.86 -14.57
N ASP A 334 80.49 -26.62 -14.68
CA ASP A 334 80.54 -28.10 -14.62
C ASP A 334 80.85 -28.75 -15.99
N GLY A 335 81.07 -27.96 -17.05
CA GLY A 335 81.35 -28.44 -18.41
C GLY A 335 82.81 -28.32 -18.87
N VAL A 336 83.74 -27.87 -18.03
CA VAL A 336 85.18 -27.82 -18.33
C VAL A 336 85.95 -28.53 -17.21
N ARG A 337 85.96 -29.87 -17.28
CA ARG A 337 86.95 -30.72 -16.63
C ARG A 337 87.66 -31.55 -17.68
#